data_AF-A0A741VGQ6-F1
#
_entry.id   AF-A0A741VGQ6-F1
#
_cell.length_a   1.000
_cell.length_b   1.000
_cell.length_c   1.000
_cell.angle_alpha   90.00
_cell.angle_beta   90.00
_cell.angle_gamma   90.00
#
_symmetry.space_group_name_H-M   'P 1'
#
loop_
_entity.id
_entity.type
_entity.pdbx_description
1 polymer ?
#
loop_
_entity_poly.entity_id
_entity_poly.type
_entity_poly.pdbx_seq_one_letter_code
_entity_poly.pdbx_strand_id
1 'polypeptide(L)'
;MSTATDFKTLLDNIKIDNAGQISKRYGRITKALNQYFYNLDSKTANSLQVGSYGRFTGIRGISDLDMLYFLPATAWPRFRDRQSYLLQVVKTEIKKT
;
A
#
# COMPACT_ATOMS: atom_id res chain seq x y z
N MET A 1 -12.22 -5.46 -37.48
CA MET A 1 -12.54 -4.94 -36.13
C MET A 1 -12.89 -3.46 -36.26
N SER A 2 -13.76 -2.94 -35.40
CA SER A 2 -14.05 -1.50 -35.35
C SER A 2 -13.11 -0.81 -34.37
N THR A 3 -12.86 0.49 -34.55
CA THR A 3 -12.09 1.31 -33.59
C THR A 3 -12.63 1.16 -32.16
N ALA A 4 -13.95 1.11 -31.99
CA ALA A 4 -14.57 0.89 -30.68
C ALA A 4 -14.24 -0.48 -30.07
N THR A 5 -14.14 -1.53 -30.89
CA THR A 5 -13.73 -2.88 -30.46
C THR A 5 -12.26 -2.91 -30.06
N ASP A 6 -11.41 -2.20 -30.80
CA ASP A 6 -9.97 -2.14 -30.53
C ASP A 6 -9.68 -1.44 -29.19
N PHE A 7 -10.35 -0.30 -28.92
CA PHE A 7 -10.22 0.40 -27.64
C PHE A 7 -10.73 -0.43 -26.46
N LYS A 8 -11.83 -1.19 -26.61
CA LYS A 8 -12.29 -2.10 -25.56
C LYS A 8 -11.25 -3.17 -25.24
N THR A 9 -10.70 -3.80 -26.28
CA THR A 9 -9.64 -4.81 -26.15
C THR A 9 -8.39 -4.23 -25.47
N LEU A 10 -7.99 -3.01 -25.84
CA LEU A 10 -6.88 -2.31 -25.19
C LEU A 10 -7.14 -2.09 -23.69
N LEU A 11 -8.32 -1.56 -23.33
CA LEU A 11 -8.68 -1.32 -21.93
C LEU A 11 -8.70 -2.61 -21.12
N ASP A 12 -9.20 -3.71 -21.69
CA ASP A 12 -9.18 -5.02 -21.03
C ASP A 12 -7.75 -5.54 -20.82
N ASN A 13 -6.88 -5.37 -21.81
CA ASN A 13 -5.48 -5.81 -21.74
C ASN A 13 -4.63 -5.07 -20.71
N ILE A 14 -4.98 -3.83 -20.35
CA ILE A 14 -4.24 -3.04 -19.37
C ILE A 14 -4.81 -3.14 -17.95
N LYS A 15 -5.86 -3.94 -17.71
CA LYS A 15 -6.40 -4.16 -16.37
C LYS A 15 -5.38 -4.87 -15.47
N ILE A 16 -5.38 -4.49 -14.20
CA ILE A 16 -4.62 -5.19 -13.16
C ILE A 16 -5.08 -6.64 -13.06
N ASP A 17 -4.12 -7.56 -13.09
CA ASP A 17 -4.33 -9.02 -13.03
C ASP A 17 -3.81 -9.66 -11.72
N ASN A 18 -3.07 -8.89 -10.90
CA ASN A 18 -2.44 -9.37 -9.67
C ASN A 18 -3.02 -8.73 -8.38
N ALA A 19 -4.26 -8.22 -8.41
CA ALA A 19 -4.91 -7.52 -7.29
C ALA A 19 -4.91 -8.34 -5.97
N GLY A 20 -5.05 -9.67 -6.05
CA GLY A 20 -4.97 -10.55 -4.88
C GLY A 20 -3.58 -10.58 -4.23
N GLN A 21 -2.50 -10.52 -5.02
CA GLN A 21 -1.13 -10.44 -4.50
C GLN A 21 -0.88 -9.07 -3.86
N ILE A 22 -1.36 -8.01 -4.50
CA ILE A 22 -1.27 -6.63 -4.00
C ILE A 22 -1.96 -6.52 -2.63
N SER A 23 -3.21 -7.01 -2.53
CA SER A 23 -3.97 -7.02 -1.27
C SER A 23 -3.27 -7.81 -0.16
N LYS A 24 -2.69 -8.98 -0.49
CA LYS A 24 -1.89 -9.76 0.47
C LYS A 24 -0.66 -9.00 0.98
N ARG A 25 0.05 -8.29 0.10
CA ARG A 25 1.25 -7.49 0.48
C ARG A 25 0.87 -6.32 1.38
N TYR A 26 -0.16 -5.55 1.00
CA TYR A 26 -0.68 -4.47 1.84
C TYR A 26 -1.11 -4.97 3.20
N GLY A 27 -1.90 -6.05 3.26
CA GLY A 27 -2.36 -6.61 4.52
C GLY A 27 -1.22 -7.08 5.44
N ARG A 28 -0.12 -7.60 4.88
CA ARG A 28 1.07 -7.98 5.66
C ARG A 28 1.75 -6.76 6.27
N ILE A 29 1.98 -5.71 5.47
CA ILE A 29 2.59 -4.45 5.92
C ILE A 29 1.73 -3.80 7.00
N THR A 30 0.42 -3.67 6.75
CA THR A 30 -0.54 -3.09 7.69
C THR A 30 -0.54 -3.84 9.03
N LYS A 31 -0.55 -5.19 9.00
CA LYS A 31 -0.51 -6.00 10.22
C LYS A 31 0.79 -5.78 11.01
N ALA A 32 1.95 -5.83 10.35
CA ALA A 32 3.24 -5.63 11.02
C ALA A 32 3.32 -4.28 11.74
N LEU A 33 2.89 -3.22 11.07
CA LEU A 33 2.91 -1.87 11.64
C LEU A 33 1.86 -1.68 12.74
N ASN A 34 0.66 -2.28 12.59
CA ASN A 34 -0.38 -2.23 13.62
C ASN A 34 0.04 -2.95 14.90
N GLN A 35 0.73 -4.09 14.79
CA GLN A 35 1.27 -4.79 15.94
C GLN A 35 2.30 -3.93 16.68
N TYR A 36 3.18 -3.24 15.95
CA TYR A 36 4.21 -2.40 16.57
C TYR A 36 3.67 -1.08 17.16
N PHE A 37 2.84 -0.34 16.43
CA PHE A 37 2.39 0.99 16.85
C PHE A 37 1.13 1.01 17.70
N TYR A 38 0.26 0.02 17.54
CA TYR A 38 -1.07 -0.01 18.17
C TYR A 38 -1.30 -1.28 19.01
N ASN A 39 -0.36 -2.24 19.03
CA ASN A 39 -0.57 -3.57 19.61
C ASN A 39 -1.87 -4.24 19.11
N LEU A 40 -2.14 -4.08 17.80
CA LEU A 40 -3.39 -4.50 17.16
C LEU A 40 -3.11 -5.56 16.09
N ASP A 41 -3.87 -6.67 16.09
CA ASP A 41 -3.83 -7.66 15.01
C ASP A 41 -4.88 -7.33 13.93
N SER A 42 -4.56 -6.39 13.03
CA SER A 42 -5.42 -6.03 11.91
C SER A 42 -4.65 -5.80 10.62
N LYS A 43 -5.19 -6.32 9.50
CA LYS A 43 -4.64 -6.17 8.15
C LYS A 43 -5.17 -4.96 7.39
N THR A 44 -6.09 -4.19 7.98
CA THR A 44 -6.79 -3.08 7.30
C THR A 44 -6.78 -1.77 8.08
N ALA A 45 -6.77 -1.83 9.41
CA ALA A 45 -6.78 -0.63 10.26
C ALA A 45 -5.54 0.25 10.03
N ASN A 46 -5.71 1.56 10.21
CA ASN A 46 -4.64 2.57 10.17
C ASN A 46 -3.83 2.60 8.86
N SER A 47 -4.38 2.10 7.76
CA SER A 47 -3.73 2.17 6.45
C SER A 47 -4.72 2.53 5.35
N LEU A 48 -4.25 3.23 4.32
CA LEU A 48 -5.03 3.60 3.14
C LEU A 48 -4.19 3.35 1.88
N GLN A 49 -4.78 2.62 0.94
CA GLN A 49 -4.20 2.43 -0.39
C GLN A 49 -4.37 3.72 -1.17
N VAL A 50 -3.27 4.27 -1.67
CA VAL A 50 -3.27 5.54 -2.41
C VAL A 50 -2.51 5.37 -3.73
N GLY A 51 -2.07 6.47 -4.34
CA GLY A 51 -1.35 6.42 -5.61
C GLY A 51 -2.26 5.99 -6.77
N SER A 52 -1.63 5.52 -7.85
CA SER A 52 -2.34 5.05 -9.04
C SER A 52 -3.25 3.85 -8.72
N TYR A 53 -2.81 2.94 -7.86
CA TYR A 53 -3.62 1.80 -7.43
C TYR A 53 -4.87 2.23 -6.66
N GLY A 54 -4.72 3.09 -5.65
CA GLY A 54 -5.84 3.59 -4.84
C GLY A 54 -6.83 4.47 -5.62
N ARG A 55 -6.42 5.08 -6.72
CA ARG A 55 -7.30 5.86 -7.63
C ARG A 55 -7.87 5.04 -8.80
N PHE A 56 -7.62 3.74 -8.85
CA PHE A 56 -8.04 2.86 -9.95
C PHE A 56 -7.47 3.27 -11.33
N THR A 57 -6.29 3.90 -11.34
CA THR A 57 -5.56 4.27 -12.57
C THR A 57 -4.28 3.46 -12.76
N GLY A 58 -4.00 2.50 -11.87
CA GLY A 58 -2.92 1.53 -12.03
C GLY A 58 -3.26 0.55 -13.16
N ILE A 59 -2.27 0.23 -13.99
CA ILE A 59 -2.41 -0.69 -15.13
C ILE A 59 -1.61 -1.97 -14.90
N ARG A 60 -1.89 -3.00 -15.71
CA ARG A 60 -1.18 -4.28 -15.74
C ARG A 60 0.33 -4.07 -15.70
N GLY A 61 1.00 -4.80 -14.80
CA GLY A 61 2.45 -4.67 -14.60
C GLY A 61 2.86 -3.54 -13.64
N ILE A 62 1.93 -2.92 -12.90
CA ILE A 62 2.28 -1.98 -11.84
C ILE A 62 3.28 -2.59 -10.85
N SER A 63 4.36 -1.87 -10.59
CA SER A 63 5.40 -2.24 -9.61
C SER A 63 5.30 -1.42 -8.33
N ASP A 64 5.11 -0.12 -8.48
CA ASP A 64 5.15 0.83 -7.37
C ASP A 64 3.74 1.01 -6.79
N LEU A 65 3.64 0.69 -5.50
CA LEU A 65 2.38 0.63 -4.76
C LEU A 65 2.47 1.57 -3.57
N ASP A 66 1.64 2.61 -3.59
CA ASP A 66 1.64 3.64 -2.56
C ASP A 66 0.63 3.33 -1.45
N MET A 67 1.08 3.45 -0.20
CA MET A 67 0.25 3.30 0.99
C MET A 67 0.53 4.44 1.96
N LEU A 68 -0.54 5.03 2.49
CA LEU A 68 -0.48 5.83 3.70
C LEU A 68 -0.67 4.92 4.92
N TYR A 69 0.17 5.12 5.93
CA TYR A 69 0.00 4.50 7.24
C TYR A 69 -0.14 5.60 8.29
N PHE A 70 -1.22 5.54 9.08
CA PHE A 70 -1.53 6.55 10.09
C PHE A 70 -0.85 6.18 11.41
N LEU A 71 0.18 6.95 11.77
CA LEU A 71 0.85 6.80 13.06
C LEU A 71 -0.05 7.30 14.20
N PRO A 72 0.04 6.69 15.40
CA PRO A 72 -0.68 7.20 16.56
C PRO A 72 -0.14 8.59 16.92
N ALA A 73 -1.01 9.50 17.37
CA ALA A 73 -0.61 10.86 17.73
C ALA A 73 0.50 10.89 18.80
N THR A 74 0.52 9.90 19.70
CA THR A 74 1.57 9.71 20.71
C THR A 74 2.96 9.46 20.12
N ALA A 75 3.06 9.02 18.87
CA ALA A 75 4.33 8.84 18.17
C ALA A 75 4.88 10.14 17.56
N TRP A 76 4.09 11.21 17.46
CA TRP A 76 4.51 12.46 16.83
C TRP A 76 5.78 13.06 17.45
N PRO A 77 5.91 13.21 18.79
CA PRO A 77 7.13 13.76 19.39
C PRO A 77 8.38 12.92 19.09
N ARG A 78 8.23 11.61 18.86
CA ARG A 78 9.34 10.69 18.57
C ARG A 78 9.92 10.88 17.17
N PHE A 79 9.10 11.30 16.19
CA PHE A 79 9.45 11.22 14.77
C PHE A 79 9.44 12.54 14.00
N ARG A 80 8.76 13.59 14.50
CA ARG A 80 8.56 14.84 13.75
C ARG A 80 9.85 15.49 13.21
N ASP A 81 10.94 15.41 13.96
CA ASP A 81 12.24 15.99 13.62
C ASP A 81 13.27 14.90 13.18
N ARG A 82 12.80 13.67 12.95
CA ARG A 82 13.64 12.47 12.73
C ARG A 82 13.07 11.55 11.66
N GLN A 83 12.77 12.10 10.48
CA GLN A 83 12.11 11.38 9.38
C GLN A 83 12.90 10.17 8.89
N SER A 84 14.23 10.29 8.75
CA SER A 84 15.09 9.15 8.37
C SER A 84 15.04 8.02 9.41
N TYR A 85 14.97 8.36 10.70
CA TYR A 85 14.82 7.37 11.77
C TYR A 85 13.46 6.68 11.73
N LEU A 86 12.37 7.41 11.45
CA LEU A 86 11.05 6.82 11.23
C LEU A 86 11.09 5.77 10.11
N LEU A 87 11.72 6.09 8.98
CA LEU A 87 11.85 5.15 7.85
C LEU A 87 12.64 3.89 8.25
N GLN A 88 13.69 4.02 9.07
CA GLN A 88 14.43 2.85 9.56
C GLN A 88 13.61 1.98 10.52
N VAL A 89 12.82 2.59 11.40
CA VAL A 89 11.90 1.86 12.29
C VAL A 89 10.88 1.09 11.45
N VAL A 90 10.18 1.76 10.53
CA VAL A 90 9.20 1.13 9.62
C VAL A 90 9.82 -0.03 8.83
N LYS A 91 11.00 0.19 8.22
CA LYS A 91 11.73 -0.85 7.49
C LYS A 91 12.08 -2.05 8.38
N THR A 92 12.47 -1.81 9.62
CA THR A 92 12.83 -2.86 10.57
C THR A 92 11.62 -3.69 10.93
N GLU A 93 10.48 -3.05 11.24
CA GLU A 93 9.25 -3.76 11.62
C GLU A 93 8.67 -4.58 10.46
N ILE A 94 8.65 -4.05 9.24
CA ILE A 94 8.17 -4.77 8.06
C ILE A 94 9.04 -6.00 7.74
N LYS A 95 10.34 -5.95 8.03
CA LYS A 95 11.27 -7.08 7.80
C LYS A 95 11.11 -8.24 8.79
N LYS A 96 10.40 -8.05 9.91
CA LYS A 96 10.16 -9.12 10.90
C LYS A 96 9.11 -10.13 10.44
N THR A 97 8.27 -9.75 9.47
CA THR A 97 7.22 -10.57 8.84
C THR A 97 7.66 -11.17 7.52
#